data_AF-A0A1D7XB45-F1
#
_entry.id   AF-A0A1D7XB45-F1
#
_cell.length_a   1.000
_cell.length_b   1.000
_cell.length_c   1.000
_cell.angle_alpha   90.00
_cell.angle_beta   90.00
_cell.angle_gamma   90.00
#
_symmetry.space_group_name_H-M   'P 1'
#
loop_
_entity.id
_entity.type
_entity.pdbx_description
1 polymer ?
#
loop_
_entity_poly.entity_id
_entity_poly.type
_entity_poly.pdbx_seq_one_letter_code
_entity_poly.pdbx_strand_id
1 'polypeptide(L)' 'MTADQQGNRGITVRPKDDKVEKQAFAYQLARAYVPWQRFTNRWEPMEGLTRGTIFPELYQPYQPRRTP' A
#
# COMPACT_ATOMS: atom_id res chain seq x y z
N MET A 1 47.97 -21.23 -15.23
CA MET A 1 47.15 -20.31 -16.05
C MET A 1 45.96 -21.13 -16.55
N THR A 2 44.85 -21.13 -15.81
CA THR A 2 43.65 -21.90 -16.15
C THR A 2 42.49 -20.93 -16.31
N ALA A 3 41.92 -20.97 -17.52
CA ALA A 3 41.03 -19.96 -18.07
C ALA A 3 39.71 -19.83 -17.30
N ASP A 4 39.31 -18.59 -17.06
CA ASP A 4 37.99 -18.19 -16.60
C ASP A 4 36.93 -18.58 -17.64
N GLN A 5 36.08 -19.56 -17.34
CA GLN A 5 34.83 -19.75 -18.05
C GLN A 5 33.75 -18.96 -17.32
N GLN A 6 33.50 -17.74 -17.80
CA GLN A 6 32.38 -16.91 -17.38
C GLN A 6 31.08 -17.57 -17.84
N GLY A 7 30.40 -18.25 -16.92
CA GLY A 7 29.07 -18.80 -17.12
C GLY A 7 28.06 -17.69 -17.42
N ASN A 8 27.59 -17.66 -18.65
CA ASN A 8 26.51 -16.79 -19.12
C ASN A 8 25.22 -17.14 -18.36
N ARG A 9 24.90 -16.41 -17.28
CA ARG A 9 23.65 -16.55 -16.52
C ARG A 9 22.49 -15.88 -17.27
N GLY A 10 22.22 -16.37 -18.48
CA GLY A 10 21.03 -15.99 -19.22
C GLY A 10 19.80 -16.54 -18.50
N ILE A 11 18.86 -15.67 -18.15
CA ILE A 11 17.55 -16.05 -17.63
C ILE A 11 16.88 -16.90 -18.71
N THR A 12 16.81 -18.22 -18.51
CA THR A 12 16.14 -19.12 -19.44
C THR A 12 14.64 -18.94 -19.28
N VAL A 13 14.04 -18.13 -20.15
CA VAL A 13 12.58 -18.00 -20.26
C VAL A 13 12.02 -19.35 -20.70
N ARG A 14 11.02 -19.89 -19.99
CA ARG A 14 10.43 -21.17 -20.38
C ARG A 14 9.63 -20.95 -21.67
N PRO A 15 9.69 -21.86 -22.66
CA PRO A 15 9.09 -21.68 -23.99
C PRO A 15 7.54 -21.58 -24.01
N LYS A 16 6.88 -21.63 -22.85
CA LYS A 16 5.43 -21.41 -22.71
C LYS A 16 5.06 -20.03 -22.18
N ASP A 17 6.04 -19.25 -21.69
CA ASP A 17 5.81 -17.92 -21.12
C ASP A 17 5.66 -16.83 -22.20
N ASP A 18 5.99 -17.15 -23.46
CA ASP A 18 5.94 -16.23 -24.61
C ASP A 18 4.51 -15.87 -25.05
N LYS A 19 3.49 -16.61 -24.56
CA LYS A 19 2.09 -16.46 -25.00
C LYS A 19 1.15 -16.01 -23.89
N VAL A 20 1.58 -15.05 -23.07
CA VAL A 20 0.61 -14.27 -22.28
C VAL A 20 0.13 -13.14 -23.18
N GLU A 21 -1.02 -13.33 -23.83
CA GLU A 21 -1.74 -12.23 -24.46
C GLU A 21 -2.00 -11.18 -23.37
N LYS A 22 -1.20 -10.11 -23.39
CA LYS A 22 -1.39 -8.95 -22.52
C LYS A 22 -2.70 -8.30 -22.94
N GLN A 23 -3.80 -8.75 -22.37
CA GLN A 23 -5.07 -8.06 -22.50
C GLN A 23 -4.93 -6.73 -21.77
N ALA A 24 -4.47 -5.72 -22.51
CA ALA A 24 -4.34 -4.35 -22.06
C ALA A 24 -5.74 -3.76 -21.97
N PHE A 25 -6.44 -4.08 -20.87
CA PHE A 25 -7.62 -3.31 -20.52
C PHE A 25 -7.20 -1.87 -20.24
N ALA A 26 -7.88 -0.91 -20.85
CA ALA A 26 -7.68 0.51 -20.62
C ALA A 26 -8.26 0.94 -19.26
N TYR A 27 -7.92 0.23 -18.18
CA TYR A 27 -8.30 0.63 -16.83
C TYR A 27 -7.30 1.65 -16.30
N GLN A 28 -7.84 2.75 -15.78
CA GLN A 28 -7.05 3.67 -14.99
C GLN A 28 -6.71 3.02 -13.65
N LEU A 29 -5.46 3.12 -13.23
CA LEU A 29 -5.05 2.67 -11.90
C LEU A 29 -5.83 3.43 -10.81
N ALA A 30 -6.22 2.72 -9.76
CA ALA A 30 -6.83 3.34 -8.60
C ALA A 30 -5.87 4.39 -7.99
N ARG A 31 -6.41 5.54 -7.60
CA ARG A 31 -5.66 6.61 -6.94
C ARG A 31 -6.34 6.95 -5.63
N ALA A 32 -5.58 7.01 -4.55
CA ALA A 32 -6.03 7.56 -3.28
C ALA A 32 -5.36 8.92 -3.08
N TYR A 33 -6.17 9.94 -2.80
CA TYR A 33 -5.66 11.20 -2.30
C TYR A 33 -5.63 11.16 -0.78
N VAL A 34 -4.45 11.38 -0.19
CA VAL A 34 -4.29 11.48 1.27
C VAL A 34 -4.01 12.94 1.59
N PRO A 35 -4.96 13.68 2.19
CA PRO A 35 -4.74 15.07 2.56
C PRO A 35 -3.75 15.19 3.72
N TRP A 36 -3.06 16.34 3.79
CA TRP A 36 -2.29 16.70 4.97
C TRP A 36 -3.22 16.88 6.16
N GLN A 37 -3.04 16.03 7.19
CA GLN A 37 -3.88 16.07 8.37
C GLN A 37 -3.26 17.00 9.43
N ARG A 38 -4.02 18.02 9.84
CA ARG A 38 -3.62 18.95 10.91
C ARG A 38 -4.39 18.58 12.17
N PHE A 39 -3.68 18.10 13.19
CA PHE A 39 -4.25 17.84 14.51
C PHE A 39 -4.05 19.06 15.40
N THR A 40 -5.14 19.63 15.90
CA THR A 40 -5.11 20.86 16.70
C THR A 40 -5.27 20.59 18.18
N ASN A 41 -6.15 19.66 18.56
CA ASN A 41 -6.44 19.36 19.94
C ASN A 41 -5.76 18.06 20.36
N ARG A 42 -5.40 17.96 21.64
CA ARG A 42 -4.81 16.76 22.22
C ARG A 42 -5.42 16.53 23.60
N TRP A 43 -5.77 15.28 23.87
CA TRP A 43 -6.07 14.84 25.23
C TRP A 43 -4.80 14.72 26.07
N GLU A 44 -4.99 14.61 27.38
CA GLU A 44 -3.90 14.25 28.29
C GLU A 44 -3.40 12.83 27.98
N PRO A 45 -2.12 12.52 28.25
CA PRO A 45 -1.51 11.23 27.88
C PRO A 45 -2.29 10.00 28.35
N MET A 46 -2.80 10.02 29.58
CA MET A 46 -3.55 8.88 30.15
C MET A 46 -4.90 8.66 29.47
N GLU A 47 -5.55 9.75 29.08
CA GLU A 47 -6.82 9.72 28.38
C GLU A 47 -6.63 9.26 26.92
N GLY A 48 -5.58 9.76 26.26
CA GLY A 48 -5.19 9.31 24.93
C GLY A 48 -4.83 7.83 24.87
N LEU A 49 -4.09 7.34 25.89
CA LEU A 49 -3.76 5.92 26.02
C LEU A 49 -5.01 5.05 26.15
N THR A 50 -5.96 5.47 27.00
CA THR A 50 -7.22 4.75 27.22
C THR A 50 -8.05 4.65 25.94
N ARG A 51 -8.02 5.69 25.10
CA ARG A 51 -8.80 5.76 23.85
C ARG A 51 -8.09 5.22 22.61
N GLY A 52 -6.79 4.92 22.70
CA GLY A 52 -5.97 4.46 21.59
C GLY A 52 -5.53 5.56 20.61
N THR A 53 -5.83 6.82 20.89
CA THR A 53 -5.36 8.00 20.17
C THR A 53 -5.39 9.21 21.09
N ILE A 54 -4.35 10.07 21.02
CA ILE A 54 -4.33 11.36 21.74
C ILE A 54 -5.13 12.45 21.02
N PHE A 55 -5.42 12.25 19.73
CA PHE A 55 -6.11 13.23 18.91
C PHE A 55 -7.61 12.96 18.93
N PRO A 56 -8.43 13.87 19.49
CA PRO A 56 -9.88 13.70 19.57
C PRO A 56 -10.53 13.47 18.21
N GLU A 57 -10.00 14.10 17.16
CA GLU A 57 -10.52 14.03 15.79
C GLU A 57 -10.39 12.63 15.16
N LEU A 58 -9.55 11.76 15.74
CA LEU A 58 -9.35 10.37 15.29
C LEU A 58 -10.11 9.34 16.13
N TYR A 59 -10.79 9.76 17.19
CA TYR A 59 -11.51 8.83 18.04
C TYR A 59 -12.88 8.52 17.44
N GLN A 60 -13.04 7.28 16.95
CA GLN A 60 -14.27 6.80 16.31
C GLN A 60 -14.77 7.71 15.17
N PRO A 61 -13.95 8.02 14.14
CA PRO A 61 -14.28 9.01 13.13
C PRO A 61 -15.38 8.54 12.16
N TYR A 62 -15.66 7.25 12.12
CA TYR A 62 -16.67 6.67 11.25
C TYR A 62 -18.01 6.59 11.98
N GLN A 63 -18.99 7.34 11.50
CA GLN A 63 -20.36 7.18 11.96
C GLN A 63 -20.87 5.79 11.57
N PRO A 64 -21.62 5.10 12.46
CA PRO A 64 -22.29 3.88 12.08
C PRO A 64 -23.21 4.18 10.89
N ARG A 65 -23.14 3.33 9.86
CA ARG A 65 -24.01 3.46 8.68
C ARG A 65 -25.46 3.50 9.15
N ARG A 66 -26.17 4.58 8.84
CA ARG A 66 -27.64 4.60 8.90
C ARG A 66 -28.13 3.80 7.70
N THR A 67 -28.44 2.53 7.91
CA THR A 67 -29.19 1.75 6.92
C THR A 67 -30.61 2.34 6.87
N PRO A 68 -31.14 2.67 5.68
CA PRO A 68 -32.53 3.10 5.54
C PRO A 68 -33.53 2.00 5.89
#